data_AF-A0A2H5WP94-F1
#
_entry.id   AF-A0A2H5WP94-F1
#
_cell.length_a   1.000
_cell.length_b   1.000
_cell.length_c   1.000
_cell.angle_alpha   90.00
_cell.angle_beta   90.00
_cell.angle_gamma   90.00
#
_symmetry.space_group_name_H-M   'P 1'
#
loop_
_entity.id
_entity.type
_entity.pdbx_description
1 polymer ?
#
loop_
_entity_poly.entity_id
_entity_poly.type
_entity_poly.pdbx_seq_one_letter_code
_entity_poly.pdbx_strand_id
1 'polypeptide(L)'
;METRDFLTDEELMGVLTALRRPRPYEAPALQAAPPDATFPQTWKPEGQDLKITLELFDGRVKMVLSGGEEWKGALLHCRWEWYDATQPEREVREESTAIVIMPSEPNAWGRYSTEVVLHQRVAGCPAVARIVPRYADPEVFLQAWRAAHTKPSIDDLERWIKAHTDEFAPRHRERWRQLADELRTEQQNQP
;
A
#
# COMPACT_ATOMS: atom_id res chain seq x y z
N MET A 1 -19.67 6.94 -32.24
CA MET A 1 -18.66 7.97 -31.95
C MET A 1 -18.92 8.37 -30.51
N GLU A 2 -18.25 7.71 -29.56
CA GLU A 2 -18.51 7.91 -28.14
C GLU A 2 -17.91 9.26 -27.72
N THR A 3 -18.78 10.16 -27.27
CA THR A 3 -18.44 11.43 -26.63
C THR A 3 -17.62 11.12 -25.39
N ARG A 4 -16.33 11.49 -25.41
CA ARG A 4 -15.51 11.54 -24.21
C ARG A 4 -16.13 12.57 -23.28
N ASP A 5 -16.60 12.13 -22.11
CA ASP A 5 -16.99 13.03 -21.04
C ASP A 5 -15.73 13.73 -20.54
N PHE A 6 -15.64 15.02 -20.82
CA PHE A 6 -14.56 15.87 -20.32
C PHE A 6 -14.89 16.24 -18.87
N LEU A 7 -13.90 16.09 -17.99
CA LEU A 7 -13.99 16.58 -16.61
C LEU A 7 -14.35 18.06 -16.64
N THR A 8 -15.32 18.43 -15.81
CA THR A 8 -15.68 19.83 -15.60
C THR A 8 -14.54 20.57 -14.90
N ASP A 9 -14.50 21.90 -15.03
CA ASP A 9 -13.46 22.72 -14.39
C ASP A 9 -13.44 22.55 -12.86
N GLU A 10 -14.59 22.27 -12.23
CA GLU A 10 -14.67 21.95 -10.80
C GLU A 10 -14.03 20.61 -10.45
N GLU A 11 -14.25 19.56 -11.27
CA GLU A 11 -13.63 18.25 -11.06
C GLU A 11 -12.12 18.28 -11.33
N LEU A 12 -11.70 19.03 -12.36
CA LEU A 12 -10.29 19.27 -12.65
C LEU A 12 -9.61 20.04 -11.50
N MET A 13 -10.28 21.05 -10.95
CA MET A 13 -9.78 21.78 -9.78
C MET A 13 -9.75 20.92 -8.52
N GLY A 14 -10.69 19.99 -8.35
CA GLY A 14 -10.66 18.99 -7.28
C GLY A 14 -9.43 18.08 -7.37
N VAL A 15 -9.15 17.56 -8.56
CA VAL A 15 -7.95 16.73 -8.84
C VAL A 15 -6.67 17.55 -8.63
N LEU A 16 -6.61 18.77 -9.14
CA LEU A 16 -5.44 19.65 -8.98
C LEU A 16 -5.23 20.06 -7.52
N THR A 17 -6.29 20.24 -6.74
CA THR A 17 -6.20 20.56 -5.30
C THR A 17 -5.73 19.36 -4.48
N ALA A 18 -6.19 18.15 -4.82
CA ALA A 18 -5.69 16.91 -4.22
C ALA A 18 -4.20 16.67 -4.52
N LEU A 19 -3.72 17.07 -5.71
CA LEU A 19 -2.31 17.03 -6.10
C LEU A 19 -1.48 18.21 -5.55
N ARG A 20 -2.13 19.33 -5.16
CA ARG A 20 -1.49 20.58 -4.69
C ARG A 20 -1.40 20.76 -3.18
N ARG A 21 -1.44 19.69 -2.37
CA ARG A 21 -0.95 19.80 -0.98
C ARG A 21 0.45 19.21 -0.82
N PRO A 22 1.52 19.91 -1.25
CA PRO A 22 2.69 19.98 -0.38
C PRO A 22 2.22 20.53 0.97
N ARG A 23 2.65 19.90 2.07
CA ARG A 23 2.49 20.51 3.40
C ARG A 23 3.00 21.95 3.33
N PRO A 24 2.38 22.93 4.02
CA PRO A 24 3.01 24.23 4.19
C PRO A 24 4.44 24.00 4.70
N TYR A 25 5.41 24.57 3.97
CA TYR A 25 6.78 24.67 4.44
C TYR A 25 6.76 25.64 5.62
N GLU A 26 6.58 25.11 6.82
CA GLU A 26 7.04 25.79 8.01
C GLU A 26 8.57 25.76 7.94
N ALA A 27 9.18 26.95 7.87
CA ALA A 27 10.62 27.07 8.03
C ALA A 27 11.04 26.26 9.26
N PRO A 28 12.15 25.50 9.22
CA PRO A 28 12.57 24.72 10.37
C PRO A 28 12.90 25.72 11.49
N ALA A 29 11.98 25.88 12.43
CA ALA A 29 12.38 26.18 13.79
C ALA A 29 13.40 25.09 14.16
N LEU A 30 14.49 25.47 14.83
CA LEU A 30 15.50 24.58 15.41
C LEU A 30 14.86 23.62 16.44
N GLN A 31 13.98 22.74 15.98
CA GLN A 31 13.44 21.60 16.68
C GLN A 31 14.11 20.39 16.07
N ALA A 32 15.18 19.99 16.77
CA ALA A 32 15.86 18.75 16.56
C ALA A 32 14.88 17.57 16.69
N ALA A 33 15.11 16.56 15.86
CA ALA A 33 14.38 15.31 15.69
C ALA A 33 13.04 15.42 14.92
N PRO A 34 12.74 14.48 14.00
CA PRO A 34 11.38 14.29 13.52
C PRO A 34 10.51 14.09 14.78
N PRO A 35 9.33 14.73 14.88
CA PRO A 35 8.50 14.59 16.06
C PRO A 35 8.34 13.11 16.34
N ASP A 36 8.71 12.68 17.56
CA ASP A 36 8.47 11.31 18.01
C ASP A 36 7.06 10.95 17.57
N ALA A 37 6.95 9.98 16.66
CA ALA A 37 5.66 9.61 16.10
C ALA A 37 4.77 9.23 17.28
N THR A 38 3.83 10.09 17.64
CA THR A 38 2.92 9.83 18.76
C THR A 38 1.95 8.76 18.31
N PHE A 39 2.13 7.55 18.81
CA PHE A 39 1.22 6.43 18.54
C PHE A 39 0.14 6.36 19.64
N PRO A 40 -1.09 5.94 19.30
CA PRO A 40 -1.54 5.49 17.99
C PRO A 40 -1.81 6.65 17.01
N GLN A 41 -1.60 6.39 15.72
CA GLN A 41 -1.99 7.30 14.64
C GLN A 41 -3.11 6.65 13.82
N THR A 42 -4.10 7.44 13.41
CA THR A 42 -5.24 6.94 12.64
C THR A 42 -5.57 7.87 11.49
N TRP A 43 -5.77 7.29 10.31
CA TRP A 43 -6.21 7.99 9.11
C TRP A 43 -7.45 7.35 8.51
N LYS A 44 -8.27 8.19 7.89
CA LYS A 44 -9.43 7.81 7.08
C LYS A 44 -9.33 8.59 5.76
N PRO A 45 -8.70 8.04 4.72
CA PRO A 45 -8.59 8.71 3.43
C PRO A 45 -9.97 9.13 2.93
N GLU A 46 -10.11 10.38 2.50
CA GLU A 46 -11.40 10.89 2.00
C GLU A 46 -11.85 10.12 0.77
N GLY A 47 -13.16 9.84 0.69
CA GLY A 47 -13.76 9.12 -0.44
C GLY A 47 -13.48 7.61 -0.48
N GLN A 48 -12.82 7.05 0.53
CA GLN A 48 -12.58 5.61 0.65
C GLN A 48 -13.15 5.12 1.98
N ASP A 49 -13.85 3.98 1.98
CA ASP A 49 -14.27 3.34 3.22
C ASP A 49 -13.14 2.49 3.81
N LEU A 50 -12.01 3.17 4.10
CA LEU A 50 -10.77 2.60 4.62
C LEU A 50 -10.32 3.36 5.87
N LYS A 51 -9.98 2.61 6.92
CA LYS A 51 -9.32 3.13 8.12
C LYS A 51 -7.94 2.50 8.23
N ILE A 52 -6.93 3.34 8.43
CA ILE A 52 -5.54 2.93 8.62
C ILE A 52 -5.14 3.33 10.03
N THR A 53 -4.73 2.38 10.86
CA THR A 53 -4.21 2.64 12.21
C THR A 53 -2.78 2.16 12.29
N LEU A 54 -1.88 2.98 12.82
CA LEU A 54 -0.56 2.54 13.26
C LEU A 54 -0.49 2.61 14.77
N GLU A 55 0.04 1.56 15.40
CA GLU A 55 0.26 1.48 16.84
C GLU A 55 1.62 0.86 17.17
N LEU A 56 2.16 1.18 18.34
CA LEU A 56 3.36 0.51 18.85
C LEU A 56 2.97 -0.82 19.48
N PHE A 57 3.64 -1.88 19.06
CA PHE A 57 3.46 -3.24 19.56
C PHE A 57 4.84 -3.88 19.77
N ASP A 58 5.21 -4.16 21.02
CA ASP A 58 6.49 -4.76 21.40
C ASP A 58 7.72 -4.10 20.75
N GLY A 59 7.73 -2.76 20.70
CA GLY A 59 8.82 -1.97 20.11
C GLY A 59 8.86 -1.96 18.57
N ARG A 60 7.89 -2.59 17.91
CA ARG A 60 7.63 -2.53 16.47
C ARG A 60 6.39 -1.70 16.17
N VAL A 61 6.22 -1.32 14.91
CA VAL A 61 5.00 -0.65 14.45
C VAL A 61 4.05 -1.71 13.89
N LYS A 62 2.83 -1.77 14.43
CA LYS A 62 1.75 -2.57 13.87
C LYS A 62 0.79 -1.68 13.09
N MET A 63 0.54 -2.07 11.85
CA MET A 63 -0.48 -1.46 11.00
C MET A 63 -1.75 -2.29 11.01
N VAL A 64 -2.88 -1.64 11.19
CA VAL A 64 -4.22 -2.22 11.03
C VAL A 64 -4.91 -1.50 9.89
N LEU A 65 -5.19 -2.24 8.81
CA LEU A 65 -6.04 -1.79 7.70
C LEU A 65 -7.43 -2.35 7.93
N SER A 66 -8.45 -1.50 7.89
CA SER A 66 -9.86 -1.91 8.06
C SER A 66 -10.74 -1.23 7.02
N GLY A 67 -11.30 -2.03 6.11
CA GLY A 67 -12.08 -1.57 4.96
C GLY A 67 -13.55 -2.01 4.99
N GLY A 68 -14.36 -1.36 4.15
CA GLY A 68 -15.71 -1.79 3.77
C GLY A 68 -15.72 -2.93 2.73
N GLU A 69 -16.90 -3.22 2.16
CA GLU A 69 -17.11 -4.34 1.22
C GLU A 69 -16.22 -4.26 -0.03
N GLU A 70 -15.93 -3.06 -0.51
CA GLU A 70 -15.05 -2.81 -1.67
C GLU A 70 -13.60 -3.29 -1.48
N TRP A 71 -13.19 -3.52 -0.23
CA TRP A 71 -11.85 -3.98 0.16
C TRP A 71 -11.77 -5.49 0.39
N LYS A 72 -12.90 -6.21 0.33
CA LYS A 72 -12.95 -7.66 0.51
C LYS A 72 -12.02 -8.38 -0.45
N GLY A 73 -11.12 -9.23 0.08
CA GLY A 73 -10.20 -10.02 -0.74
C GLY A 73 -9.21 -9.21 -1.57
N ALA A 74 -9.11 -7.89 -1.35
CA ALA A 74 -8.27 -7.01 -2.14
C ALA A 74 -6.78 -7.25 -1.84
N LEU A 75 -5.97 -7.31 -2.90
CA LEU A 75 -4.51 -7.25 -2.79
C LEU A 75 -4.09 -5.77 -2.79
N LEU A 76 -3.37 -5.36 -1.76
CA LEU A 76 -3.00 -3.98 -1.48
C LEU A 76 -1.50 -3.79 -1.55
N HIS A 77 -1.10 -2.64 -2.07
CA HIS A 77 0.26 -2.12 -2.02
C HIS A 77 0.27 -0.89 -1.11
N CYS A 78 1.06 -0.96 -0.03
CA CYS A 78 1.25 0.11 0.94
C CYS A 78 2.68 0.63 0.82
N ARG A 79 2.85 1.94 0.66
CA ARG A 79 4.17 2.58 0.52
C ARG A 79 4.32 3.73 1.51
N TRP A 80 5.44 3.76 2.20
CA TRP A 80 5.90 4.87 3.01
C TRP A 80 7.10 5.51 2.34
N GLU A 81 7.16 6.83 2.39
CA GLU A 81 8.28 7.61 1.90
C GLU A 81 8.61 8.66 2.95
N TRP A 82 9.87 8.72 3.35
CA TRP A 82 10.37 9.75 4.27
C TRP A 82 11.80 10.12 3.90
N TYR A 83 12.34 11.11 4.59
CA TYR A 83 13.74 11.53 4.44
C TYR A 83 14.52 11.15 5.68
N ASP A 84 15.75 10.65 5.49
CA ASP A 84 16.66 10.32 6.60
C ASP A 84 16.95 11.58 7.43
N ALA A 85 16.43 11.61 8.65
CA ALA A 85 16.62 12.73 9.55
C ALA A 85 18.04 12.81 10.14
N THR A 86 18.87 11.77 9.98
CA THR A 86 20.25 11.74 10.49
C THR A 86 21.23 12.45 9.55
N GLN A 87 20.82 12.75 8.32
CA GLN A 87 21.62 13.47 7.33
C GLN A 87 20.84 14.66 6.75
N PRO A 88 20.49 15.69 7.55
CA PRO A 88 19.62 16.78 7.11
C PRO A 88 20.17 17.60 5.92
N GLU A 89 21.48 17.54 5.66
CA GLU A 89 22.12 18.20 4.52
C GLU A 89 22.08 17.38 3.22
N ARG A 90 21.59 16.14 3.28
CA ARG A 90 21.41 15.24 2.14
C ARG A 90 19.97 14.75 2.12
N GLU A 91 19.23 15.06 1.06
CA GLU A 91 17.89 14.51 0.85
C GLU A 91 17.98 13.00 0.51
N VAL A 92 18.27 12.17 1.50
CA VAL A 92 18.26 10.71 1.36
C VAL A 92 16.82 10.26 1.56
N ARG A 93 16.11 10.04 0.46
CA ARG A 93 14.76 9.48 0.47
C ARG A 93 14.83 8.01 0.84
N GLU A 94 14.17 7.65 1.93
CA GLU A 94 13.94 6.27 2.34
C GLU A 94 12.51 5.86 1.96
N GLU A 95 12.36 4.57 1.65
CA GLU A 95 11.06 3.99 1.36
C GLU A 95 10.86 2.65 2.08
N SER A 96 9.62 2.40 2.48
CA SER A 96 9.20 1.08 2.92
C SER A 96 7.96 0.66 2.16
N THR A 97 7.92 -0.61 1.79
CA THR A 97 6.83 -1.17 1.01
C THR A 97 6.28 -2.41 1.71
N ALA A 98 4.96 -2.54 1.73
CA ALA A 98 4.27 -3.75 2.15
C ALA A 98 3.23 -4.15 1.10
N ILE A 99 3.12 -5.44 0.84
CA ILE A 99 2.03 -6.04 0.08
C ILE A 99 1.18 -6.83 1.07
N VAL A 100 -0.14 -6.66 1.00
CA VAL A 100 -1.07 -7.22 1.98
C VAL A 100 -2.33 -7.70 1.27
N ILE A 101 -2.91 -8.81 1.72
CA ILE A 101 -4.22 -9.28 1.26
C ILE A 101 -5.24 -9.00 2.36
N MET A 102 -6.32 -8.30 1.99
CA MET A 102 -7.48 -8.13 2.85
C MET A 102 -8.23 -9.46 2.95
N PRO A 103 -8.80 -9.80 4.11
CA PRO A 103 -9.57 -11.03 4.26
C PRO A 103 -10.81 -11.03 3.37
N SER A 104 -11.31 -12.21 3.05
CA SER A 104 -12.58 -12.42 2.35
C SER A 104 -13.78 -12.50 3.28
N GLU A 105 -13.55 -12.60 4.58
CA GLU A 105 -14.57 -12.62 5.62
C GLU A 105 -14.43 -11.37 6.51
N PRO A 106 -15.55 -10.71 6.87
CA PRO A 106 -15.50 -9.60 7.78
C PRO A 106 -15.27 -10.07 9.23
N ASN A 107 -14.72 -9.19 10.04
CA ASN A 107 -14.66 -9.38 11.49
C ASN A 107 -16.05 -9.22 12.14
N ALA A 108 -16.10 -9.37 13.47
CA ALA A 108 -17.33 -9.25 14.26
C ALA A 108 -18.06 -7.90 14.13
N TRP A 109 -17.40 -6.86 13.62
CA TRP A 109 -17.98 -5.53 13.36
C TRP A 109 -18.35 -5.30 11.89
N GLY A 110 -18.36 -6.35 11.07
CA GLY A 110 -18.72 -6.26 9.65
C GLY A 110 -17.64 -5.61 8.78
N ARG A 111 -16.39 -5.49 9.26
CA ARG A 111 -15.29 -4.87 8.51
C ARG A 111 -14.26 -5.90 8.08
N TYR A 112 -13.70 -5.73 6.90
CA TYR A 112 -12.57 -6.54 6.45
C TYR A 112 -11.30 -5.93 7.03
N SER A 113 -10.60 -6.65 7.90
CA SER A 113 -9.43 -6.12 8.60
C SER A 113 -8.23 -7.04 8.53
N THR A 114 -7.05 -6.46 8.35
CA THR A 114 -5.77 -7.18 8.38
C THR A 114 -4.76 -6.41 9.22
N GLU A 115 -3.89 -7.16 9.89
CA GLU A 115 -2.85 -6.63 10.77
C GLU A 115 -1.48 -7.00 10.23
N VAL A 116 -0.57 -6.03 10.22
CA VAL A 116 0.76 -6.19 9.65
C VAL A 116 1.78 -5.59 10.61
N VAL A 117 2.73 -6.41 11.06
CA VAL A 117 3.85 -5.95 11.88
C VAL A 117 4.99 -5.53 10.97
N LEU A 118 5.41 -4.27 11.07
CA LEU A 118 6.47 -3.69 10.26
C LEU A 118 7.81 -3.84 10.98
N HIS A 119 8.84 -4.21 10.23
CA HIS A 119 10.20 -4.43 10.75
C HIS A 119 11.01 -3.13 10.93
N GLN A 120 10.51 -2.01 10.40
CA GLN A 120 11.13 -0.69 10.49
C GLN A 120 10.20 0.29 11.22
N ARG A 121 10.78 1.32 11.84
CA ARG A 121 10.02 2.42 12.42
C ARG A 121 9.52 3.33 11.29
N VAL A 122 8.33 3.04 10.75
CA VAL A 122 7.65 3.95 9.84
C VAL A 122 6.88 5.01 10.63
N ALA A 123 6.97 6.27 10.21
CA ALA A 123 6.17 7.36 10.75
C ALA A 123 5.23 7.89 9.67
N GLY A 124 3.96 8.07 10.01
CA GLY A 124 2.95 8.67 9.12
C GLY A 124 2.10 7.68 8.30
N CYS A 125 1.15 8.26 7.57
CA CYS A 125 0.20 7.49 6.76
C CYS A 125 0.89 6.90 5.53
N PRO A 126 0.75 5.59 5.25
CA PRO A 126 1.13 5.05 3.95
C PRO A 126 0.25 5.61 2.83
N ALA A 127 0.82 5.68 1.63
CA ALA A 127 0.04 5.62 0.41
C ALA A 127 -0.47 4.18 0.25
N VAL A 128 -1.79 3.99 0.16
CA VAL A 128 -2.42 2.68 -0.02
C VAL A 128 -3.10 2.64 -1.38
N ALA A 129 -2.76 1.62 -2.17
CA ALA A 129 -3.37 1.38 -3.47
C ALA A 129 -3.83 -0.08 -3.57
N ARG A 130 -5.04 -0.29 -4.12
CA ARG A 130 -5.51 -1.61 -4.50
C ARG A 130 -4.87 -2.02 -5.82
N ILE A 131 -4.34 -3.24 -5.86
CA ILE A 131 -3.91 -3.89 -7.09
C ILE A 131 -5.15 -4.41 -7.79
N VAL A 132 -5.47 -3.81 -8.95
CA VAL A 132 -6.62 -4.18 -9.77
C VAL A 132 -6.15 -5.14 -10.87
N PRO A 133 -6.59 -6.42 -10.90
CA PRO A 133 -6.10 -7.43 -11.83
C PRO A 133 -6.07 -6.98 -13.30
N ARG A 134 -7.12 -6.30 -13.74
CA ARG A 134 -7.25 -5.80 -15.11
C ARG A 134 -6.11 -4.87 -15.56
N TYR A 135 -5.53 -4.11 -14.62
CA TYR A 135 -4.49 -3.10 -14.89
C TYR A 135 -3.12 -3.49 -14.32
N ALA A 136 -3.04 -4.59 -13.59
CA ALA A 136 -1.83 -5.01 -12.91
C ALA A 136 -0.86 -5.67 -13.90
N ASP A 137 0.26 -4.98 -14.16
CA ASP A 137 1.38 -5.54 -14.90
C ASP A 137 2.18 -6.48 -13.98
N PRO A 138 2.39 -7.76 -14.37
CA PRO A 138 3.07 -8.73 -13.53
C PRO A 138 4.55 -8.37 -13.27
N GLU A 139 5.24 -7.70 -14.19
CA GLU A 139 6.64 -7.31 -13.99
C GLU A 139 6.76 -6.14 -13.00
N VAL A 140 5.84 -5.18 -13.09
CA VAL A 140 5.76 -4.08 -12.11
C VAL A 140 5.41 -4.63 -10.73
N PHE A 141 4.47 -5.58 -10.66
CA PHE A 141 4.14 -6.26 -9.40
C PHE A 141 5.34 -7.03 -8.84
N LEU A 142 6.09 -7.76 -9.68
CA LEU A 142 7.26 -8.51 -9.25
C LEU A 142 8.35 -7.61 -8.65
N GLN A 143 8.56 -6.43 -9.23
CA GLN A 143 9.48 -5.42 -8.67
C GLN A 143 9.01 -4.94 -7.29
N ALA A 144 7.73 -4.56 -7.17
CA ALA A 144 7.14 -4.16 -5.89
C ALA A 144 7.21 -5.29 -4.86
N TRP A 145 6.97 -6.54 -5.28
CA TRP A 145 7.07 -7.73 -4.44
C TRP A 145 8.49 -7.93 -3.92
N ARG A 146 9.50 -7.83 -4.77
CA ARG A 146 10.90 -7.97 -4.33
C ARG A 146 11.30 -6.86 -3.35
N ALA A 147 10.84 -5.62 -3.57
CA ALA A 147 11.11 -4.47 -2.70
C ALA A 147 10.31 -4.47 -1.38
N ALA A 148 9.22 -5.21 -1.29
CA ALA A 148 8.38 -5.22 -0.10
C ALA A 148 9.08 -5.87 1.11
N HIS A 149 9.04 -5.21 2.26
CA HIS A 149 9.53 -5.76 3.53
C HIS A 149 8.53 -6.72 4.16
N THR A 150 7.24 -6.51 3.89
CA THR A 150 6.16 -7.39 4.33
C THR A 150 5.34 -7.84 3.14
N LYS A 151 5.07 -9.14 3.06
CA LYS A 151 4.41 -9.80 1.93
C LYS A 151 3.40 -10.81 2.49
N PRO A 152 2.27 -11.07 1.79
CA PRO A 152 1.45 -12.24 2.11
C PRO A 152 2.24 -13.53 1.83
N SER A 153 1.73 -14.67 2.28
CA SER A 153 2.35 -15.94 1.90
C SER A 153 2.23 -16.17 0.39
N ILE A 154 3.14 -16.96 -0.19
CA ILE A 154 3.05 -17.33 -1.61
C ILE A 154 1.75 -18.07 -1.90
N ASP A 155 1.28 -18.90 -0.97
CA ASP A 155 0.03 -19.64 -1.13
C ASP A 155 -1.19 -18.71 -1.11
N ASP A 156 -1.17 -17.64 -0.30
CA ASP A 156 -2.22 -16.61 -0.35
C ASP A 156 -2.21 -15.87 -1.69
N LEU A 157 -1.02 -15.51 -2.18
CA LEU A 157 -0.87 -14.88 -3.49
C LEU A 157 -1.38 -15.80 -4.61
N GLU A 158 -1.03 -17.08 -4.58
CA GLU A 158 -1.46 -18.06 -5.58
C GLU A 158 -2.99 -18.22 -5.57
N ARG A 159 -3.61 -18.28 -4.39
CA ARG A 159 -5.08 -18.29 -4.25
C ARG A 159 -5.70 -17.02 -4.82
N TRP A 160 -5.12 -15.86 -4.55
CA TRP A 160 -5.60 -14.59 -5.07
C TRP A 160 -5.50 -14.52 -6.60
N ILE A 161 -4.38 -14.95 -7.19
CA ILE A 161 -4.19 -15.01 -8.65
C ILE A 161 -5.22 -15.95 -9.27
N LYS A 162 -5.42 -17.14 -8.70
CA LYS A 162 -6.42 -18.10 -9.19
C LYS A 162 -7.82 -17.49 -9.19
N ALA A 163 -8.22 -16.83 -8.10
CA ALA A 163 -9.54 -16.20 -7.97
C ALA A 163 -9.81 -15.10 -9.01
N HIS A 164 -8.76 -14.39 -9.48
CA HIS A 164 -8.89 -13.26 -10.40
C HIS A 164 -8.37 -13.57 -11.82
N THR A 165 -8.18 -14.85 -12.15
CA THR A 165 -7.56 -15.30 -13.41
C THR A 165 -8.21 -14.68 -14.65
N ASP A 166 -9.55 -14.59 -14.66
CA ASP A 166 -10.30 -14.08 -15.81
C ASP A 166 -10.32 -12.55 -15.87
N GLU A 167 -10.01 -11.87 -14.77
CA GLU A 167 -9.96 -10.41 -14.69
C GLU A 167 -8.65 -9.82 -15.20
N PHE A 168 -7.54 -10.59 -15.13
CA PHE A 168 -6.28 -10.15 -15.72
C PHE A 168 -6.43 -9.95 -17.23
N ALA A 169 -5.71 -8.95 -17.75
CA ALA A 169 -5.61 -8.74 -19.18
C ALA A 169 -5.12 -10.03 -19.89
N PRO A 170 -5.75 -10.46 -20.99
CA PRO A 170 -5.46 -11.76 -21.62
C PRO A 170 -3.96 -12.01 -21.89
N ARG A 171 -3.23 -10.96 -22.28
CA ARG A 171 -1.79 -11.00 -22.54
C ARG A 171 -0.91 -11.27 -21.30
N HIS A 172 -1.42 -11.01 -20.09
CA HIS A 172 -0.68 -11.15 -18.83
C HIS A 172 -1.12 -12.37 -18.01
N ARG A 173 -2.24 -13.03 -18.35
CA ARG A 173 -2.80 -14.16 -17.56
C ARG A 173 -1.78 -15.27 -17.32
N GLU A 174 -1.09 -15.69 -18.36
CA GLU A 174 -0.11 -16.78 -18.26
C GLU A 174 1.09 -16.37 -17.41
N ARG A 175 1.57 -15.13 -17.58
CA ARG A 175 2.67 -14.60 -16.79
C ARG A 175 2.33 -14.51 -15.29
N TRP A 176 1.11 -14.06 -14.97
CA TRP A 176 0.61 -14.04 -13.59
C TRP A 176 0.56 -15.43 -12.96
N ARG A 177 0.16 -16.47 -13.71
CA ARG A 177 0.18 -17.85 -13.22
C ARG A 177 1.60 -18.33 -12.90
N GLN A 178 2.55 -18.05 -13.78
CA GLN A 178 3.96 -18.44 -13.61
C GLN A 178 4.66 -17.69 -12.47
N LEU A 179 4.19 -16.49 -12.12
CA LEU A 179 4.82 -15.64 -11.11
C LEU A 179 4.85 -16.28 -9.73
N ALA A 180 3.80 -17.01 -9.33
CA ALA A 180 3.77 -17.69 -8.03
C ALA A 180 4.85 -18.80 -7.93
N ASP A 181 5.05 -19.55 -9.00
CA ASP A 181 6.06 -20.62 -9.06
C ASP A 181 7.49 -20.07 -9.11
N GLU A 182 7.71 -18.96 -9.81
CA GLU A 182 8.98 -18.22 -9.81
C GLU A 182 9.35 -17.77 -8.40
N LEU A 183 8.43 -17.09 -7.71
CA LEU A 183 8.65 -16.60 -6.35
C LEU A 183 8.92 -17.72 -5.34
N ARG A 184 8.26 -18.87 -5.50
CA ARG A 184 8.47 -20.05 -4.66
C ARG A 184 9.89 -20.60 -4.82
N THR A 185 10.37 -20.64 -6.06
CA THR A 185 11.73 -21.06 -6.39
C THR A 185 12.77 -20.07 -5.87
N GLU A 186 12.51 -18.77 -5.92
CA GLU A 186 13.39 -17.74 -5.36
C GLU A 186 13.55 -17.87 -3.83
N GLN A 187 12.45 -18.10 -3.10
CA GLN A 187 12.52 -18.28 -1.64
C GLN A 187 13.33 -19.51 -1.22
N GLN A 188 13.30 -20.59 -2.00
CA GLN A 188 14.07 -21.80 -1.71
C GLN A 188 15.57 -21.65 -1.96
N ASN A 189 15.98 -20.66 -2.76
CA ASN A 189 17.37 -20.42 -3.12
C ASN A 189 18.02 -19.25 -2.34
N GLN A 190 17.29 -18.63 -1.40
CA GLN A 190 17.86 -17.65 -0.46
C GLN A 190 18.36 -18.38 0.80
N PRO A 191 19.68 -18.36 1.08
CA PRO A 191 20.29 -19.06 2.21
C PRO A 191 19.91 -18.47 3.58
#